data_AF-A0A3M7QNH3-F1
#
_entry.id   AF-A0A3M7QNH3-F1
#
_cell.length_a   1.000
_cell.length_b   1.000
_cell.length_c   1.000
_cell.angle_alpha   90.00
_cell.angle_beta   90.00
_cell.angle_gamma   90.00
#
_symmetry.space_group_name_H-M   'P 1'
#
loop_
_entity.id
_entity.type
_entity.pdbx_description
1 polymer ?
#
loop_
_entity_poly.entity_id
_entity_poly.type
_entity_poly.pdbx_seq_one_letter_code
_entity_poly.pdbx_strand_id
1 'polypeptide(L)'
;MIIGRGVQKKTKLSQPSLPKQHPRILSNFDFEKSAIERPWENFTATYLVSLLEPFHDLTIDLQKDFGSISIVYPAFKGLLKHINQIKTKPDLKDMADELDRSLKSRFSFVETNPVYVVATLLNPSFSFLFNDPEESLFYERVLKEQFLNYIRPQSNI
;
A
#
# COMPACT_ATOMS: atom_id res chain seq x y z
N MET A 1 -18.15 -54.74 57.03
CA MET A 1 -18.13 -55.91 56.13
C MET A 1 -18.95 -55.56 54.88
N ILE A 2 -18.26 -55.54 53.73
CA ILE A 2 -18.72 -55.32 52.33
C ILE A 2 -19.46 -54.01 52.04
N ILE A 3 -18.73 -53.01 51.49
CA ILE A 3 -19.32 -51.89 50.74
C ILE A 3 -19.05 -52.13 49.24
N GLY A 4 -20.12 -52.11 48.47
CA GLY A 4 -20.18 -52.44 47.05
C GLY A 4 -19.58 -51.40 46.12
N ARG A 5 -19.28 -51.90 44.91
CA ARG A 5 -18.66 -51.22 43.77
C ARG A 5 -19.48 -50.02 43.29
N GLY A 6 -18.82 -48.87 43.13
CA GLY A 6 -19.29 -47.70 42.40
C GLY A 6 -18.45 -47.45 41.14
N VAL A 7 -19.14 -47.22 40.04
CA VAL A 7 -18.69 -47.19 38.64
C VAL A 7 -17.68 -46.06 38.33
N GLN A 8 -16.59 -46.41 37.63
CA GLN A 8 -15.62 -45.50 37.01
C GLN A 8 -16.29 -44.59 35.97
N LYS A 9 -16.27 -43.26 36.19
CA LYS A 9 -16.57 -42.27 35.14
C LYS A 9 -15.24 -41.83 34.50
N LYS A 10 -15.08 -42.12 33.21
CA LYS A 10 -13.96 -41.67 32.37
C LYS A 10 -13.83 -40.14 32.41
N THR A 11 -12.68 -39.65 32.83
CA THR A 11 -12.27 -38.24 32.76
C THR A 11 -12.08 -37.84 31.30
N LYS A 12 -12.84 -36.86 30.83
CA LYS A 12 -12.75 -36.28 29.49
C LYS A 12 -11.48 -35.43 29.43
N LEU A 13 -10.57 -35.76 28.49
CA LEU A 13 -9.33 -35.02 28.25
C LEU A 13 -9.67 -33.55 27.89
N SER A 14 -9.15 -32.60 28.66
CA SER A 14 -9.33 -31.16 28.42
C SER A 14 -8.48 -30.72 27.22
N GLN A 15 -9.13 -30.30 26.13
CA GLN A 15 -8.46 -29.58 25.04
C GLN A 15 -7.99 -28.20 25.54
N PRO A 16 -6.82 -27.71 25.10
CA PRO A 16 -6.37 -26.35 25.41
C PRO A 16 -7.29 -25.33 24.73
N SER A 17 -7.78 -24.37 25.52
CA SER A 17 -8.58 -23.27 25.01
C SER A 17 -7.74 -22.34 24.15
N LEU A 18 -8.26 -22.00 22.98
CA LEU A 18 -7.73 -20.92 22.13
C LEU A 18 -7.73 -19.59 22.91
N PRO A 19 -6.77 -18.69 22.69
CA PRO A 19 -6.75 -17.38 23.33
C PRO A 19 -8.05 -16.64 23.05
N LYS A 20 -8.61 -16.01 24.08
CA LYS A 20 -9.83 -15.19 23.98
C LYS A 20 -9.64 -14.16 22.87
N GLN A 21 -10.52 -14.19 21.86
CA GLN A 21 -10.59 -13.15 20.85
C GLN A 21 -10.71 -11.80 21.57
N HIS A 22 -9.78 -10.89 21.29
CA HIS A 22 -9.92 -9.50 21.71
C HIS A 22 -11.22 -8.95 21.09
N PRO A 23 -12.07 -8.25 21.85
CA PRO A 23 -13.23 -7.59 21.27
C PRO A 23 -12.74 -6.65 20.17
N ARG A 24 -13.26 -6.83 18.94
CA ARG A 24 -13.01 -5.92 17.83
C ARG A 24 -13.49 -4.55 18.29
N ILE A 25 -12.56 -3.62 18.52
CA ILE A 25 -12.84 -2.24 18.96
C ILE A 25 -13.86 -1.53 18.03
N LEU A 26 -14.02 -2.04 16.81
CA LEU A 26 -14.89 -1.51 15.77
C LEU A 26 -16.32 -2.06 15.76
N SER A 27 -16.69 -3.07 16.59
CA SER A 27 -18.02 -3.69 16.47
C SER A 27 -19.18 -2.80 16.93
N ASN A 28 -18.89 -1.72 17.65
CA ASN A 28 -19.89 -0.88 18.30
C ASN A 28 -19.89 0.57 17.78
N PHE A 29 -19.11 0.90 16.76
CA PHE A 29 -19.07 2.25 16.20
C PHE A 29 -20.13 2.37 15.09
N ASP A 30 -21.25 3.00 15.43
CA ASP A 30 -22.35 3.25 14.50
C ASP A 30 -22.01 4.43 13.59
N PHE A 31 -21.39 4.12 12.45
CA PHE A 31 -20.86 5.11 11.51
C PHE A 31 -21.97 6.03 11.00
N GLU A 32 -23.16 5.49 10.73
CA GLU A 32 -24.30 6.26 10.19
C GLU A 32 -24.85 7.24 11.22
N LYS A 33 -24.96 6.83 12.49
CA LYS A 33 -25.44 7.71 13.56
C LYS A 33 -24.43 8.81 13.89
N SER A 34 -23.13 8.50 13.89
CA SER A 34 -22.07 9.49 14.15
C SER A 34 -21.97 10.55 13.05
N ALA A 35 -22.23 10.18 11.79
CA ALA A 35 -22.19 11.08 10.65
C ALA A 35 -23.30 12.14 10.71
N ILE A 36 -24.48 11.82 11.24
CA ILE A 36 -25.62 12.76 11.25
C ILE A 36 -25.42 13.88 12.29
N GLU A 37 -24.68 13.64 13.37
CA GLU A 37 -24.58 14.59 14.50
C GLU A 37 -23.48 15.65 14.34
N ARG A 38 -22.50 15.48 13.43
CA ARG A 38 -21.36 16.41 13.27
C ARG A 38 -21.03 16.69 11.80
N PRO A 39 -21.70 17.67 11.15
CA PRO A 39 -21.54 17.96 9.72
C PRO A 39 -20.10 18.28 9.29
N TRP A 40 -19.32 18.92 10.16
CA TRP A 40 -17.90 19.22 9.92
C TRP A 40 -16.99 17.99 10.02
N GLU A 41 -17.39 16.97 10.79
CA GLU A 41 -16.68 15.68 10.83
C GLU A 41 -16.94 14.88 9.55
N ASN A 42 -18.14 14.96 8.96
CA ASN A 42 -18.40 14.39 7.64
C ASN A 42 -17.57 15.04 6.53
N PHE A 43 -17.44 16.36 6.56
CA PHE A 43 -16.66 17.10 5.58
C PHE A 43 -15.17 16.69 5.64
N THR A 44 -14.63 16.64 6.85
CA THR A 44 -13.24 16.20 7.09
C THR A 44 -13.05 14.72 6.76
N ALA A 45 -13.99 13.85 7.15
CA ALA A 45 -13.96 12.42 6.83
C ALA A 45 -14.02 12.17 5.32
N THR A 46 -14.83 12.93 4.58
CA THR A 46 -14.92 12.83 3.12
C THR A 46 -13.59 13.17 2.47
N TYR A 47 -12.88 14.19 2.96
CA TYR A 47 -11.56 14.52 2.44
C TYR A 47 -10.49 13.50 2.81
N LEU A 48 -10.53 12.94 4.02
CA LEU A 48 -9.65 11.85 4.43
C LEU A 48 -9.86 10.61 3.56
N VAL A 49 -11.12 10.25 3.27
CA VAL A 49 -11.45 9.17 2.33
C VAL A 49 -10.86 9.48 0.95
N SER A 50 -11.05 10.70 0.42
CA SER A 50 -10.48 11.09 -0.88
C SER A 50 -8.94 11.06 -0.91
N LEU A 51 -8.27 11.28 0.22
CA LEU A 51 -6.81 11.16 0.34
C LEU A 51 -6.35 9.70 0.26
N LEU A 52 -7.09 8.80 0.90
CA LEU A 52 -6.70 7.40 1.05
C LEU A 52 -7.25 6.48 -0.05
N GLU A 53 -8.29 6.89 -0.78
CA GLU A 53 -8.95 6.10 -1.82
C GLU A 53 -7.95 5.58 -2.88
N PRO A 54 -7.03 6.38 -3.46
CA PRO A 54 -6.06 5.85 -4.42
C PRO A 54 -5.08 4.83 -3.84
N PHE A 55 -4.82 4.87 -2.53
CA PHE A 55 -4.00 3.84 -1.87
C PHE A 55 -4.76 2.53 -1.73
N HIS A 56 -6.06 2.62 -1.43
CA HIS A 56 -6.93 1.47 -1.35
C HIS A 56 -7.08 0.78 -2.71
N ASP A 57 -7.40 1.56 -3.76
CA ASP A 57 -7.56 1.06 -5.13
C ASP A 57 -6.28 0.37 -5.61
N LEU A 58 -5.13 1.02 -5.40
CA LEU A 58 -3.84 0.42 -5.74
C LEU A 58 -3.59 -0.88 -4.97
N THR A 59 -3.99 -0.96 -3.70
CA THR A 59 -3.83 -2.19 -2.91
C THR A 59 -4.65 -3.32 -3.49
N ILE A 60 -5.89 -3.05 -3.91
CA ILE A 60 -6.75 -4.03 -4.59
C ILE A 60 -6.12 -4.47 -5.90
N ASP A 61 -5.62 -3.54 -6.70
CA ASP A 61 -4.99 -3.85 -7.98
C ASP A 61 -3.72 -4.69 -7.84
N LEU A 62 -2.89 -4.40 -6.83
CA LEU A 62 -1.67 -5.15 -6.52
C LEU A 62 -1.95 -6.55 -5.97
N GLN A 63 -3.10 -6.76 -5.33
CA GLN A 63 -3.50 -8.06 -4.78
C GLN A 63 -4.10 -9.00 -5.83
N LYS A 64 -4.36 -8.54 -7.05
CA LYS A 64 -4.79 -9.41 -8.16
C LYS A 64 -3.64 -10.34 -8.54
N ASP A 65 -3.97 -11.54 -9.01
CA ASP A 65 -3.02 -12.65 -9.31
C ASP A 65 -1.93 -12.32 -10.36
N PHE A 66 -1.95 -11.12 -10.96
CA PHE A 66 -1.05 -10.68 -12.02
C PHE A 66 -0.23 -9.43 -11.65
N GLY A 67 0.04 -9.22 -10.36
CA GLY A 67 0.93 -8.15 -9.90
C GLY A 67 2.28 -8.17 -10.61
N SER A 68 2.60 -7.09 -11.34
CA SER A 68 3.84 -6.96 -12.12
C SER A 68 4.71 -5.84 -11.57
N ILE A 69 6.02 -6.03 -11.52
CA ILE A 69 6.98 -5.00 -11.12
C ILE A 69 6.86 -3.71 -11.95
N SER A 70 6.39 -3.82 -13.20
CA SER A 70 6.16 -2.68 -14.11
C SER A 70 5.15 -1.66 -13.58
N ILE A 71 4.28 -2.03 -12.63
CA ILE A 71 3.24 -1.12 -12.10
C ILE A 71 3.74 -0.31 -10.90
N VAL A 72 4.86 -0.71 -10.29
CA VAL A 72 5.35 -0.11 -9.04
C VAL A 72 5.77 1.34 -9.22
N TYR A 73 6.56 1.64 -10.25
CA TYR A 73 7.01 2.99 -10.56
C TYR A 73 5.84 3.95 -10.90
N PRO A 74 4.92 3.63 -11.84
CA PRO A 74 3.81 4.52 -12.15
C PRO A 74 2.82 4.66 -11.00
N ALA A 75 2.62 3.60 -10.20
CA ALA A 75 1.79 3.70 -8.99
C ALA A 75 2.39 4.65 -7.96
N PHE A 76 3.69 4.52 -7.68
CA PHE A 76 4.41 5.43 -6.78
C PHE A 76 4.32 6.89 -7.24
N LYS A 77 4.58 7.15 -8.52
CA LYS A 77 4.46 8.50 -9.12
C LYS A 77 3.03 9.02 -9.08
N GLY A 78 2.04 8.16 -9.34
CA GLY A 78 0.61 8.49 -9.28
C GLY A 78 0.18 8.91 -7.88
N LEU A 79 0.58 8.15 -6.86
CA LEU A 79 0.32 8.50 -5.46
C LEU A 79 0.97 9.84 -5.06
N LEU A 80 2.22 10.07 -5.44
CA LEU A 80 2.88 11.37 -5.18
C LEU A 80 2.15 12.53 -5.85
N LYS A 81 1.71 12.36 -7.10
CA LYS A 81 0.93 13.36 -7.81
C LYS A 81 -0.40 13.65 -7.10
N HIS A 82 -1.10 12.61 -6.67
CA HIS A 82 -2.35 12.72 -5.90
C HIS A 82 -2.16 13.47 -4.58
N ILE A 83 -1.14 13.09 -3.79
CA ILE A 83 -0.84 13.76 -2.52
C ILE A 83 -0.55 15.26 -2.76
N ASN A 84 0.26 15.59 -3.78
CA ASN A 84 0.58 16.98 -4.10
C ASN A 84 -0.65 17.80 -4.52
N GLN A 85 -1.63 17.19 -5.18
CA GLN A 85 -2.91 17.84 -5.47
C GLN A 85 -3.73 18.08 -4.20
N ILE A 86 -3.66 17.19 -3.22
CA ILE A 86 -4.37 17.35 -1.94
C ILE A 86 -3.69 18.36 -1.02
N LYS A 87 -2.36 18.53 -1.09
CA LYS A 87 -1.62 19.55 -0.31
C LYS A 87 -2.15 20.97 -0.51
N THR A 88 -2.88 21.24 -1.59
CA THR A 88 -3.52 22.54 -1.83
C THR A 88 -4.73 22.79 -0.92
N LYS A 89 -5.23 21.78 -0.20
CA LYS A 89 -6.32 21.89 0.77
C LYS A 89 -5.73 22.16 2.17
N PRO A 90 -5.97 23.33 2.79
CA PRO A 90 -5.38 23.69 4.07
C PRO A 90 -5.61 22.66 5.18
N ASP A 91 -6.84 22.14 5.26
CA ASP A 91 -7.25 21.21 6.32
C ASP A 91 -6.56 19.84 6.27
N LEU A 92 -5.99 19.48 5.12
CA LEU A 92 -5.28 18.21 4.91
C LEU A 92 -3.78 18.39 4.72
N LYS A 93 -3.27 19.61 4.71
CA LYS A 93 -1.90 19.90 4.29
C LYS A 93 -0.87 19.13 5.12
N ASP A 94 -1.00 19.16 6.44
CA ASP A 94 -0.03 18.52 7.35
C ASP A 94 -0.03 16.99 7.18
N MET A 95 -1.22 16.40 7.03
CA MET A 95 -1.34 14.96 6.78
C MET A 95 -0.79 14.58 5.40
N ALA A 96 -1.06 15.39 4.36
CA ALA A 96 -0.53 15.18 3.03
C ALA A 96 1.00 15.33 2.99
N ASP A 97 1.57 16.27 3.76
CA ASP A 97 3.03 16.42 3.91
C ASP A 97 3.67 15.23 4.63
N GLU A 98 3.03 14.72 5.68
CA GLU A 98 3.46 13.50 6.36
C GLU A 98 3.43 12.28 5.43
N LEU A 99 2.36 12.14 4.65
CA LEU A 99 2.18 11.03 3.73
C LEU A 99 3.17 11.10 2.56
N ASP A 100 3.41 12.28 1.99
CA ASP A 100 4.43 12.50 0.94
C ASP A 100 5.82 12.10 1.44
N ARG A 101 6.21 12.54 2.63
CA ARG A 101 7.50 12.21 3.23
C ARG A 101 7.61 10.71 3.52
N SER A 102 6.57 10.11 4.10
CA SER A 102 6.55 8.68 4.41
C SER A 102 6.62 7.82 3.13
N LEU A 103 5.90 8.20 2.08
CA LEU A 103 5.89 7.49 0.81
C LEU A 103 7.26 7.57 0.13
N LYS A 104 7.85 8.77 0.02
CA LYS A 104 9.20 8.96 -0.54
C LYS A 104 10.26 8.19 0.23
N SER A 105 10.21 8.22 1.57
CA SER A 105 11.16 7.48 2.40
C SER A 105 11.04 5.97 2.17
N ARG A 106 9.82 5.43 2.25
CA ARG A 106 9.56 3.99 2.17
C ARG A 106 9.86 3.40 0.79
N PHE A 107 9.62 4.17 -0.27
CA PHE A 107 9.74 3.75 -1.66
C PHE A 107 10.87 4.44 -2.42
N SER A 108 11.82 5.06 -1.71
CA SER A 108 13.02 5.68 -2.31
C SER A 108 13.75 4.75 -3.28
N PHE A 109 13.74 3.44 -3.00
CA PHE A 109 14.34 2.42 -3.86
C PHE A 109 13.73 2.35 -5.27
N VAL A 110 12.47 2.78 -5.45
CA VAL A 110 11.77 2.74 -6.75
C VAL A 110 12.39 3.72 -7.73
N GLU A 111 12.88 4.87 -7.25
CA GLU A 111 13.56 5.87 -8.07
C GLU A 111 15.06 5.56 -8.23
N THR A 112 15.70 4.93 -7.24
CA THR A 112 17.14 4.62 -7.30
C THR A 112 17.45 3.32 -8.04
N ASN A 113 16.53 2.36 -8.06
CA ASN A 113 16.73 1.10 -8.74
C ASN A 113 16.12 1.15 -10.15
N PRO A 114 16.96 1.14 -11.20
CA PRO A 114 16.52 1.30 -12.58
C PRO A 114 15.60 0.17 -13.06
N VAL A 115 15.59 -1.00 -12.39
CA VAL A 115 14.73 -2.14 -12.78
C VAL A 115 13.25 -1.77 -12.80
N TYR A 116 12.79 -0.91 -11.89
CA TYR A 116 11.39 -0.50 -11.82
C TYR A 116 11.03 0.36 -13.02
N VAL A 117 11.87 1.34 -13.34
CA VAL A 117 11.70 2.22 -14.51
C VAL A 117 11.74 1.40 -15.80
N VAL A 118 12.74 0.55 -15.98
CA VAL A 118 12.88 -0.29 -17.19
C VAL A 118 11.70 -1.23 -17.34
N ALA A 119 11.27 -1.90 -16.27
CA ALA A 119 10.11 -2.80 -16.35
C ALA A 119 8.82 -2.06 -16.73
N THR A 120 8.64 -0.83 -16.24
CA THR A 120 7.52 0.02 -16.65
C THR A 120 7.62 0.39 -18.13
N LEU A 121 8.79 0.79 -18.63
CA LEU A 121 9.00 1.14 -20.04
C LEU A 121 8.76 -0.03 -21.00
N LEU A 122 9.09 -1.25 -20.57
CA LEU A 122 8.86 -2.47 -21.34
C LEU A 122 7.40 -2.96 -21.28
N ASN A 123 6.56 -2.39 -20.42
CA ASN A 123 5.16 -2.76 -20.34
C ASN A 123 4.33 -1.97 -21.38
N PRO A 124 3.72 -2.65 -22.37
CA PRO A 124 2.97 -1.99 -23.45
C PRO A 124 1.72 -1.24 -22.97
N SER A 125 1.21 -1.53 -21.77
CA SER A 125 0.08 -0.82 -21.17
C SER A 125 0.43 0.62 -20.76
N PHE A 126 1.71 0.98 -20.67
CA PHE A 126 2.17 2.30 -20.23
C PHE A 126 2.78 3.16 -21.35
N SER A 127 2.23 3.04 -22.57
CA SER A 127 2.68 3.77 -23.77
C SER A 127 2.75 5.30 -23.61
N PHE A 128 2.07 5.86 -22.62
CA PHE A 128 1.97 7.29 -22.34
C PHE A 128 3.17 7.90 -21.59
N LEU A 129 4.12 7.10 -21.09
CA LEU A 129 5.25 7.62 -20.31
C LEU A 129 6.22 8.49 -21.13
N PHE A 130 6.11 8.50 -22.46
CA PHE A 130 6.86 9.40 -23.33
C PHE A 130 6.12 10.71 -23.67
N ASN A 131 4.93 10.94 -23.11
CA ASN A 131 4.12 12.11 -23.45
C ASN A 131 4.55 13.39 -22.70
N ASP A 132 5.29 13.24 -21.59
CA ASP A 132 5.93 14.36 -20.88
C ASP A 132 7.39 14.49 -21.37
N PRO A 133 7.77 15.63 -21.99
CA PRO A 133 9.13 15.84 -22.48
C PRO A 133 10.22 15.71 -21.40
N GLU A 134 9.95 16.14 -20.16
CA GLU A 134 10.93 16.07 -19.08
C GLU A 134 11.12 14.64 -18.58
N GLU A 135 10.02 13.89 -18.43
CA GLU A 135 10.10 12.48 -18.04
C GLU A 135 10.72 11.61 -19.14
N SER A 136 10.44 11.92 -20.40
CA SER A 136 11.02 11.22 -21.56
C SER A 136 12.56 11.28 -21.57
N LEU A 137 13.15 12.45 -21.29
CA LEU A 137 14.60 12.61 -21.17
C LEU A 137 15.18 11.80 -20.00
N PHE A 138 14.45 11.72 -18.89
CA PHE A 138 14.84 10.88 -17.76
C PHE A 138 14.83 9.38 -18.14
N TYR A 139 13.76 8.91 -18.78
CA TYR A 139 13.64 7.50 -19.22
C TYR A 139 14.70 7.11 -20.23
N GLU A 140 14.97 7.97 -21.21
CA GLU A 140 16.03 7.76 -22.19
C GLU A 140 17.41 7.64 -21.51
N ARG A 141 17.70 8.50 -20.54
CA ARG A 141 18.95 8.45 -19.76
C ARG A 141 19.08 7.13 -19.02
N VAL A 142 18.05 6.72 -18.28
CA VAL A 142 18.06 5.47 -17.51
C VAL A 142 18.32 4.27 -18.42
N LEU A 143 17.63 4.18 -19.57
CA LEU A 143 17.83 3.10 -20.53
C LEU A 143 19.27 3.06 -21.07
N LYS A 144 19.83 4.21 -21.46
CA LYS A 144 21.21 4.31 -21.94
C LYS A 144 22.21 3.87 -20.88
N GLU A 145 22.05 4.33 -19.64
CA GLU A 145 22.92 3.95 -18.53
C GLU A 145 22.87 2.45 -18.26
N GLN A 146 21.67 1.84 -18.23
CA GLN A 146 21.54 0.40 -18.03
C GLN A 146 22.15 -0.41 -19.17
N PHE A 147 21.94 0.02 -20.41
CA PHE A 147 22.57 -0.63 -21.57
C PHE A 147 24.10 -0.56 -21.49
N LEU A 148 24.66 0.62 -21.17
CA LEU A 148 26.11 0.80 -21.00
C LEU A 148 26.68 -0.06 -19.87
N ASN A 149 25.97 -0.20 -18.76
CA ASN A 149 26.39 -1.05 -17.65
C ASN A 149 26.38 -2.53 -18.02
N TYR A 150 25.46 -2.95 -18.88
CA TYR A 150 25.39 -4.33 -19.38
C TYR A 150 26.53 -4.67 -20.35
N ILE A 151 26.87 -3.76 -21.26
CA ILE A 151 27.89 -4.01 -22.30
C ILE A 151 29.33 -3.74 -21.83
N ARG A 152 29.52 -3.01 -20.71
CA ARG A 152 30.86 -2.81 -20.16
C ARG A 152 31.42 -4.16 -19.71
N PRO A 153 32.68 -4.48 -20.02
CA PRO A 153 33.33 -5.65 -19.46
C PRO A 153 33.27 -5.56 -17.93
N GLN A 154 32.70 -6.57 -17.28
CA GLN A 154 32.85 -6.74 -15.84
C GLN A 154 34.34 -6.98 -15.60
N SER A 155 35.08 -5.92 -15.27
CA SER A 155 36.47 -6.02 -14.87
C SER A 155 36.51 -6.75 -13.54
N ASN A 156 36.66 -8.07 -13.59
CA ASN A 156 36.92 -8.91 -12.44
C ASN A 156 38.24 -8.43 -11.81
N ILE A 157 38.15 -7.85 -10.61
CA ILE A 157 39.28 -7.68 -9.69
C ILE A 157 39.34 -8.94 -8.82
#